data_AF-A0A6H5FTW1-F1
#
_entry.id   AF-A0A6H5FTW1-F1
#
_cell.length_a   1.000
_cell.length_b   1.000
_cell.length_c   1.000
_cell.angle_alpha   90.00
_cell.angle_beta   90.00
_cell.angle_gamma   90.00
#
_symmetry.space_group_name_H-M   'P 1'
#
loop_
_entity.id
_entity.type
_entity.pdbx_description
1 polymer ?
#
loop_
_entity_poly.entity_id
_entity_poly.type
_entity_poly.pdbx_seq_one_letter_code
_entity_poly.pdbx_strand_id
1 'polypeptide(L)'
;GKPCTEGKDGNKCTYLNCVAKKWGQNRNNLPPGNMIGSSGWILGGLLKSMEEKQDDVATYCNLDTSSTTWGSDAHGKANETACKLVAAGLQHISSIQDTYIPKNSTNNNPYDNQEYKQLVACLALGAVVEEMKKRSIICDISEGINKAFKSVEAIKEDKCRNGKPCIVCSLEDYDILKECQTGSGQKNKVKDKLDSLLTGEKKNEVNSTLQAITKTDGNTGSLCSRLQCLASKVQALTTSQGPSSNSA
;
A
#
# COMPACT_ATOMS: atom_id res chain seq x y z
N GLY A 1 -1.40 18.38 -17.68
CA GLY A 1 -2.54 18.50 -18.62
C GLY A 1 -3.87 18.48 -17.87
N LYS A 2 -4.99 18.15 -18.53
CA LYS A 2 -6.27 17.88 -17.85
C LYS A 2 -6.07 16.72 -16.85
N PRO A 3 -6.63 16.76 -15.63
CA PRO A 3 -6.56 15.64 -14.68
C PRO A 3 -7.08 14.34 -15.30
N CYS A 4 -6.50 13.19 -14.96
CA CYS A 4 -7.12 11.93 -15.31
C CYS A 4 -8.35 11.73 -14.42
N THR A 5 -9.43 11.23 -14.99
CA THR A 5 -10.66 10.89 -14.25
C THR A 5 -10.96 9.41 -14.48
N GLU A 6 -11.78 8.86 -13.60
CA GLU A 6 -12.40 7.56 -13.85
C GLU A 6 -13.22 7.61 -15.15
N GLY A 7 -13.44 6.43 -15.75
CA GLY A 7 -14.36 6.33 -16.88
C GLY A 7 -15.78 6.75 -16.49
N LYS A 8 -16.63 7.04 -17.48
CA LYS A 8 -18.03 7.45 -17.24
C LYS A 8 -18.84 6.43 -16.42
N ASP A 9 -18.37 5.18 -16.37
CA ASP A 9 -18.99 4.07 -15.63
C ASP A 9 -18.30 3.76 -14.29
N GLY A 10 -17.42 4.66 -13.79
CA GLY A 10 -16.60 4.40 -12.60
C GLY A 10 -15.44 3.41 -12.85
N ASN A 11 -15.13 3.13 -14.12
CA ASN A 11 -14.06 2.18 -14.46
C ASN A 11 -12.68 2.76 -14.10
N LYS A 12 -12.08 2.21 -13.03
CA LYS A 12 -10.75 2.60 -12.52
C LYS A 12 -9.61 2.18 -13.45
N CYS A 13 -9.77 1.16 -14.29
CA CYS A 13 -8.77 0.84 -15.33
C CYS A 13 -8.63 1.95 -16.37
N THR A 14 -9.68 2.72 -16.63
CA THR A 14 -9.63 3.90 -17.52
C THR A 14 -8.76 4.99 -16.89
N TYR A 15 -8.90 5.24 -15.58
CA TYR A 15 -8.06 6.16 -14.84
C TYR A 15 -6.58 5.73 -14.90
N LEU A 16 -6.28 4.47 -14.57
CA LEU A 16 -4.93 3.92 -14.66
C LEU A 16 -4.31 4.07 -16.05
N ASN A 17 -5.05 3.75 -17.11
CA ASN A 17 -4.56 3.86 -18.48
C ASN A 17 -4.34 5.32 -18.91
N CYS A 18 -5.16 6.26 -18.43
CA CYS A 18 -4.93 7.69 -18.62
C CYS A 18 -3.59 8.12 -18.00
N VAL A 19 -3.33 7.74 -16.75
CA VAL A 19 -2.08 8.07 -16.05
C VAL A 19 -0.88 7.43 -16.75
N ALA A 20 -0.99 6.16 -17.15
CA ALA A 20 0.06 5.45 -17.88
C ALA A 20 0.38 6.11 -19.24
N LYS A 21 -0.64 6.57 -19.97
CA LYS A 21 -0.46 7.30 -21.23
C LYS A 21 0.29 8.61 -21.02
N LYS A 22 -0.11 9.42 -20.03
CA LYS A 22 0.58 10.66 -19.68
C LYS A 22 2.02 10.41 -19.23
N TRP A 23 2.25 9.38 -18.42
CA TRP A 23 3.58 8.99 -17.98
C TRP A 23 4.51 8.74 -19.16
N GLY A 24 4.04 8.01 -20.18
CA GLY A 24 4.78 7.72 -21.41
C GLY A 24 5.03 8.96 -22.25
N GLN A 25 4.00 9.79 -22.45
CA GLN A 25 4.12 11.07 -23.17
C GLN A 25 5.16 11.99 -22.54
N ASN A 26 5.19 12.06 -21.20
CA ASN A 26 6.14 12.87 -20.44
C ASN A 26 7.58 12.32 -20.44
N ARG A 27 7.81 11.14 -21.02
CA ARG A 27 9.10 10.45 -21.07
C ARG A 27 9.40 10.02 -22.50
N ASN A 28 9.34 10.94 -23.45
CA ASN A 28 9.68 10.70 -24.86
C ASN A 28 8.84 9.59 -25.51
N ASN A 29 7.53 9.57 -25.24
CA ASN A 29 6.58 8.61 -25.79
C ASN A 29 6.91 7.14 -25.48
N LEU A 30 7.44 6.86 -24.29
CA LEU A 30 7.64 5.48 -23.84
C LEU A 30 6.30 4.70 -23.79
N PRO A 31 6.32 3.38 -24.05
CA PRO A 31 5.11 2.56 -23.99
C PRO A 31 4.44 2.61 -22.60
N PRO A 32 3.13 2.87 -22.50
CA PRO A 32 2.43 2.95 -21.21
C PRO A 32 2.58 1.71 -20.32
N GLY A 33 2.71 0.52 -20.94
CA GLY A 33 2.95 -0.75 -20.23
C GLY A 33 4.25 -0.82 -19.43
N ASN A 34 5.18 0.10 -19.69
CA ASN A 34 6.44 0.19 -18.95
C ASN A 34 6.32 0.99 -17.66
N MET A 35 5.21 1.69 -17.42
CA MET A 35 5.05 2.61 -16.29
C MET A 35 5.41 1.95 -14.96
N ILE A 36 4.77 0.81 -14.63
CA ILE A 36 4.99 0.14 -13.34
C ILE A 36 6.37 -0.51 -13.31
N GLY A 37 6.75 -1.25 -14.35
CA GLY A 37 8.04 -1.94 -14.40
C GLY A 37 9.26 -1.01 -14.34
N SER A 38 9.11 0.27 -14.72
CA SER A 38 10.18 1.29 -14.63
C SER A 38 10.16 2.06 -13.30
N SER A 39 9.31 1.65 -12.35
CA SER A 39 9.06 2.37 -11.10
C SER A 39 9.62 1.66 -9.86
N GLY A 40 10.60 0.76 -10.02
CA GLY A 40 11.26 0.09 -8.89
C GLY A 40 11.79 1.07 -7.84
N TRP A 41 12.28 2.24 -8.26
CA TRP A 41 12.72 3.31 -7.35
C TRP A 41 11.59 3.89 -6.48
N ILE A 42 10.35 3.94 -6.96
CA ILE A 42 9.18 4.37 -6.17
C ILE A 42 8.89 3.35 -5.08
N LEU A 43 8.89 2.06 -5.44
CA LEU A 43 8.72 0.98 -4.47
C LEU A 43 9.84 0.98 -3.43
N GLY A 44 11.09 1.22 -3.84
CA GLY A 44 12.22 1.36 -2.90
C GLY A 44 12.03 2.54 -1.92
N GLY A 45 11.57 3.70 -2.41
CA GLY A 45 11.26 4.85 -1.56
C GLY A 45 10.12 4.58 -0.58
N LEU A 46 9.07 3.89 -1.05
CA LEU A 46 7.95 3.45 -0.22
C LEU A 46 8.41 2.53 0.91
N LEU A 47 9.10 1.44 0.57
CA LEU A 47 9.60 0.43 1.53
C LEU A 47 10.52 1.06 2.58
N LYS A 48 11.45 1.92 2.15
CA LYS A 48 12.32 2.66 3.05
C LYS A 48 11.52 3.53 4.03
N SER A 49 10.50 4.25 3.54
CA SER A 49 9.66 5.06 4.42
C SER A 49 8.84 4.22 5.38
N MET A 50 8.31 3.07 4.94
CA MET A 50 7.61 2.13 5.82
C MET A 50 8.50 1.66 6.97
N GLU A 51 9.78 1.39 6.69
CA GLU A 51 10.75 0.96 7.69
C GLU A 51 11.16 2.09 8.65
N GLU A 52 11.52 3.26 8.14
CA GLU A 52 12.16 4.34 8.90
C GLU A 52 11.18 5.33 9.57
N LYS A 53 9.92 5.41 9.11
CA LYS A 53 8.98 6.48 9.51
C LYS A 53 7.82 6.03 10.39
N GLN A 54 7.97 4.90 11.07
CA GLN A 54 6.92 4.34 11.94
C GLN A 54 6.60 5.26 13.13
N ASP A 55 7.59 5.98 13.67
CA ASP A 55 7.39 6.89 14.79
C ASP A 55 6.59 8.14 14.37
N ASP A 56 6.78 8.63 13.14
CA ASP A 56 6.06 9.79 12.59
C ASP A 56 4.54 9.57 12.49
N VAL A 57 4.10 8.29 12.46
CA VAL A 57 2.71 7.89 12.27
C VAL A 57 2.11 7.20 13.50
N ALA A 58 2.83 7.16 14.62
CA ALA A 58 2.40 6.47 15.83
C ALA A 58 1.01 6.94 16.31
N THR A 59 0.71 8.23 16.19
CA THR A 59 -0.58 8.81 16.60
C THR A 59 -1.78 8.22 15.87
N TYR A 60 -1.64 7.80 14.60
CA TYR A 60 -2.70 7.14 13.85
C TYR A 60 -2.90 5.67 14.26
N CYS A 61 -1.91 5.10 14.95
CA CYS A 61 -1.82 3.69 15.29
C CYS A 61 -1.76 3.43 16.80
N ASN A 62 -2.10 4.40 17.66
CA ASN A 62 -2.15 4.18 19.12
C ASN A 62 -3.40 3.41 19.56
N LEU A 63 -4.45 3.43 18.74
CA LEU A 63 -5.73 2.80 19.01
C LEU A 63 -6.12 1.88 17.87
N ASP A 64 -6.83 0.81 18.19
CA ASP A 64 -7.43 -0.12 17.26
C ASP A 64 -8.62 0.49 16.50
N THR A 65 -9.36 -0.35 15.78
CA THR A 65 -10.51 0.10 14.98
C THR A 65 -11.75 0.43 15.81
N SER A 66 -11.77 0.04 17.08
CA SER A 66 -12.82 0.28 18.09
C SER A 66 -12.43 1.37 19.10
N SER A 67 -11.35 2.12 18.83
CA SER A 67 -10.82 3.19 19.70
C SER A 67 -10.28 2.70 21.05
N THR A 68 -9.79 1.47 21.10
CA THR A 68 -9.14 0.87 22.28
C THR A 68 -7.63 0.76 22.06
N THR A 69 -6.82 0.88 23.11
CA THR A 69 -5.38 0.62 23.01
C THR A 69 -5.13 -0.84 22.62
N TRP A 70 -4.14 -1.08 21.76
CA TRP A 70 -3.73 -2.43 21.41
C TRP A 70 -3.37 -3.25 22.65
N GLY A 71 -3.73 -4.54 22.63
CA GLY A 71 -3.30 -5.48 23.66
C GLY A 71 -1.77 -5.55 23.75
N SER A 72 -1.24 -5.75 24.96
CA SER A 72 0.20 -5.94 25.19
C SER A 72 0.70 -7.34 24.79
N ASP A 73 -0.20 -8.21 24.33
CA ASP A 73 0.08 -9.56 23.87
C ASP A 73 0.69 -9.58 22.45
N ALA A 74 1.05 -10.77 21.97
CA ALA A 74 1.66 -10.92 20.65
C ALA A 74 0.73 -10.48 19.50
N HIS A 75 -0.59 -10.63 19.66
CA HIS A 75 -1.57 -10.27 18.64
C HIS A 75 -1.75 -8.75 18.53
N GLY A 76 -1.90 -8.05 19.66
CA GLY A 76 -2.00 -6.60 19.71
C GLY A 76 -0.74 -5.92 19.16
N LYS A 77 0.45 -6.39 19.57
CA LYS A 77 1.74 -5.91 19.03
C LYS A 77 1.88 -6.13 17.52
N ALA A 78 1.41 -7.28 17.02
CA ALA A 78 1.44 -7.57 15.57
C ALA A 78 0.58 -6.57 14.78
N ASN A 79 -0.62 -6.27 15.28
CA ASN A 79 -1.54 -5.32 14.63
C ASN A 79 -1.04 -3.88 14.75
N GLU A 80 -0.49 -3.47 15.89
CA GLU A 80 0.14 -2.16 16.04
C GLU A 80 1.29 -1.99 15.04
N THR A 81 2.15 -3.00 14.91
CA THR A 81 3.27 -3.01 13.95
C THR A 81 2.77 -2.92 12.51
N ALA A 82 1.76 -3.71 12.15
CA ALA A 82 1.17 -3.68 10.82
C ALA A 82 0.53 -2.31 10.51
N CYS A 83 -0.15 -1.69 11.49
CA CYS A 83 -0.68 -0.35 11.35
C CYS A 83 0.43 0.66 11.06
N LYS A 84 1.49 0.68 11.86
CA LYS A 84 2.59 1.65 11.70
C LYS A 84 3.30 1.51 10.35
N LEU A 85 3.59 0.29 9.90
CA LEU A 85 4.18 0.05 8.58
C LEU A 85 3.29 0.60 7.45
N VAL A 86 1.99 0.27 7.46
CA VAL A 86 1.07 0.72 6.41
C VAL A 86 0.84 2.23 6.48
N ALA A 87 0.66 2.79 7.67
CA ALA A 87 0.48 4.23 7.88
C ALA A 87 1.70 5.02 7.43
N ALA A 88 2.92 4.51 7.66
CA ALA A 88 4.15 5.13 7.16
C ALA A 88 4.23 5.10 5.63
N GLY A 89 3.73 4.02 4.99
CA GLY A 89 3.56 3.96 3.54
C GLY A 89 2.52 4.96 3.01
N LEU A 90 1.37 5.09 3.68
CA LEU A 90 0.35 6.10 3.35
C LEU A 90 0.88 7.53 3.52
N GLN A 91 1.62 7.80 4.60
CA GLN A 91 2.31 9.07 4.82
C GLN A 91 3.30 9.36 3.69
N HIS A 92 4.08 8.37 3.24
CA HIS A 92 4.99 8.53 2.12
C HIS A 92 4.25 8.98 0.86
N ILE A 93 3.18 8.26 0.49
CA ILE A 93 2.34 8.56 -0.68
C ILE A 93 1.82 10.00 -0.61
N SER A 94 1.22 10.39 0.52
CA SER A 94 0.67 11.74 0.73
C SER A 94 1.75 12.83 0.74
N SER A 95 3.00 12.47 1.04
CA SER A 95 4.13 13.40 1.04
C SER A 95 4.75 13.61 -0.35
N ILE A 96 4.42 12.77 -1.34
CA ILE A 96 4.89 12.93 -2.73
C ILE A 96 4.27 14.20 -3.31
N GLN A 97 5.09 15.25 -3.43
CA GLN A 97 4.67 16.57 -3.89
C GLN A 97 5.67 17.08 -4.93
N ASP A 98 5.27 17.06 -6.20
CA ASP A 98 6.13 17.58 -7.28
C ASP A 98 5.84 19.06 -7.51
N THR A 99 6.88 19.89 -7.46
CA THR A 99 6.81 21.31 -7.83
C THR A 99 7.42 21.54 -9.21
N TYR A 100 6.99 22.61 -9.87
CA TYR A 100 7.65 23.09 -11.08
C TYR A 100 9.01 23.68 -10.69
N ILE A 101 10.09 23.28 -11.36
CA ILE A 101 11.44 23.84 -11.14
C ILE A 101 11.85 24.59 -12.42
N PRO A 102 11.83 25.94 -12.42
CA PRO A 102 12.03 26.75 -13.63
C PRO A 102 13.41 26.66 -14.30
N LYS A 103 14.43 26.12 -13.61
CA LYS A 103 15.83 26.14 -14.06
C LYS A 103 16.44 24.79 -14.45
N ASN A 104 15.69 23.68 -14.33
CA ASN A 104 16.14 22.36 -14.76
C ASN A 104 14.97 21.63 -15.45
N SER A 105 15.07 21.45 -16.77
CA SER A 105 14.03 21.01 -17.70
C SER A 105 13.57 19.55 -17.57
N THR A 106 13.64 18.94 -16.39
CA THR A 106 13.29 17.52 -16.19
C THR A 106 11.87 17.31 -15.67
N ASN A 107 11.17 18.36 -15.19
CA ASN A 107 9.81 18.24 -14.67
C ASN A 107 8.85 19.28 -15.27
N ASN A 108 8.66 19.22 -16.59
CA ASN A 108 7.73 20.10 -17.32
C ASN A 108 6.25 19.82 -17.00
N ASN A 109 5.92 18.71 -16.33
CA ASN A 109 4.56 18.29 -16.00
C ASN A 109 4.46 17.82 -14.54
N PRO A 110 4.61 18.72 -13.55
CA PRO A 110 4.68 18.34 -12.13
C PRO A 110 3.37 17.73 -11.61
N TYR A 111 2.22 18.13 -12.14
CA TYR A 111 0.93 17.54 -11.79
C TYR A 111 0.84 16.08 -12.24
N ASP A 112 1.15 15.82 -13.52
CA ASP A 112 1.07 14.46 -14.08
C ASP A 112 2.14 13.54 -13.46
N ASN A 113 3.30 14.09 -13.08
CA ASN A 113 4.33 13.32 -12.36
C ASN A 113 3.95 13.03 -10.91
N GLN A 114 3.33 13.97 -10.18
CA GLN A 114 2.80 13.72 -8.84
C GLN A 114 1.72 12.63 -8.88
N GLU A 115 0.73 12.77 -9.76
CA GLU A 115 -0.37 11.82 -9.94
C GLU A 115 0.17 10.40 -10.21
N TYR A 116 1.10 10.27 -11.16
CA TYR A 116 1.77 9.00 -11.46
C TYR A 116 2.50 8.42 -10.23
N LYS A 117 3.33 9.22 -9.55
CA LYS A 117 4.16 8.72 -8.46
C LYS A 117 3.30 8.26 -7.29
N GLN A 118 2.26 9.03 -6.94
CA GLN A 118 1.32 8.67 -5.90
C GLN A 118 0.55 7.40 -6.25
N LEU A 119 0.02 7.30 -7.49
CA LEU A 119 -0.72 6.12 -7.93
C LEU A 119 0.14 4.86 -7.87
N VAL A 120 1.36 4.91 -8.43
CA VAL A 120 2.23 3.73 -8.42
C VAL A 120 2.69 3.37 -7.01
N ALA A 121 2.96 4.35 -6.14
CA ALA A 121 3.25 4.10 -4.74
C ALA A 121 2.06 3.48 -3.99
N CYS A 122 0.83 3.89 -4.28
CA CYS A 122 -0.37 3.28 -3.71
C CYS A 122 -0.58 1.83 -4.17
N LEU A 123 -0.42 1.57 -5.47
CA LEU A 123 -0.49 0.21 -6.02
C LEU A 123 0.59 -0.70 -5.41
N ALA A 124 1.81 -0.17 -5.27
CA ALA A 124 2.91 -0.84 -4.60
C ALA A 124 2.59 -1.15 -3.13
N LEU A 125 2.00 -0.20 -2.39
CA LEU A 125 1.59 -0.42 -1.00
C LEU A 125 0.55 -1.54 -0.90
N GLY A 126 -0.44 -1.58 -1.80
CA GLY A 126 -1.42 -2.67 -1.88
C GLY A 126 -0.76 -4.04 -2.08
N ALA A 127 0.20 -4.15 -3.00
CA ALA A 127 0.95 -5.39 -3.22
C ALA A 127 1.82 -5.78 -2.02
N VAL A 128 2.46 -4.81 -1.36
CA VAL A 128 3.22 -5.05 -0.12
C VAL A 128 2.28 -5.51 1.01
N VAL A 129 1.07 -4.96 1.12
CA VAL A 129 0.06 -5.40 2.09
C VAL A 129 -0.40 -6.84 1.82
N GLU A 130 -0.56 -7.26 0.57
CA GLU A 130 -0.79 -8.68 0.24
C GLU A 130 0.37 -9.55 0.71
N GLU A 131 1.62 -9.13 0.51
CA GLU A 131 2.80 -9.84 1.01
C GLU A 131 2.86 -9.87 2.56
N MET A 132 2.49 -8.79 3.24
CA MET A 132 2.37 -8.76 4.70
C MET A 132 1.39 -9.83 5.18
N LYS A 133 0.20 -9.90 4.59
CA LYS A 133 -0.83 -10.90 4.94
C LYS A 133 -0.36 -12.33 4.67
N LYS A 134 0.29 -12.58 3.53
CA LYS A 134 0.83 -13.92 3.18
C LYS A 134 1.91 -14.37 4.16
N ARG A 135 2.79 -13.44 4.58
CA ARG A 135 3.94 -13.75 5.45
C ARG A 135 3.59 -13.76 6.94
N SER A 136 2.49 -13.13 7.34
CA SER A 136 1.94 -13.23 8.70
C SER A 136 1.14 -14.53 8.87
N ILE A 137 1.85 -15.65 8.88
CA ILE A 137 1.24 -16.98 8.88
C ILE A 137 0.49 -17.25 10.19
N ILE A 138 1.02 -16.82 11.34
CA ILE A 138 0.44 -17.14 12.65
C ILE A 138 -0.52 -16.06 13.13
N CYS A 139 -0.11 -14.78 13.08
CA CYS A 139 -0.93 -13.66 13.52
C CYS A 139 -1.87 -13.19 12.42
N ASP A 140 -3.12 -12.91 12.77
CA ASP A 140 -3.95 -12.02 11.95
C ASP A 140 -3.53 -10.57 12.20
N ILE A 141 -3.22 -9.86 11.12
CA ILE A 141 -2.80 -8.44 11.13
C ILE A 141 -3.79 -7.54 10.38
N SER A 142 -4.95 -8.09 10.01
CA SER A 142 -5.94 -7.41 9.19
C SER A 142 -6.50 -6.17 9.90
N GLU A 143 -6.67 -6.22 11.22
CA GLU A 143 -7.15 -5.07 11.99
C GLU A 143 -6.16 -3.90 11.93
N GLY A 144 -4.87 -4.15 12.14
CA GLY A 144 -3.82 -3.14 12.03
C GLY A 144 -3.75 -2.48 10.66
N ILE A 145 -3.83 -3.30 9.60
CA ILE A 145 -3.90 -2.81 8.21
C ILE A 145 -5.14 -1.94 8.03
N ASN A 146 -6.31 -2.41 8.45
CA ASN A 146 -7.58 -1.67 8.33
C ASN A 146 -7.54 -0.35 9.11
N LYS A 147 -6.91 -0.33 10.29
CA LYS A 147 -6.73 0.89 11.06
C LYS A 147 -5.93 1.93 10.29
N ALA A 148 -4.81 1.55 9.69
CA ALA A 148 -4.00 2.48 8.90
C ALA A 148 -4.79 3.08 7.72
N PHE A 149 -5.53 2.25 6.98
CA PHE A 149 -6.37 2.74 5.86
C PHE A 149 -7.55 3.60 6.33
N LYS A 150 -8.12 3.37 7.52
CA LYS A 150 -9.12 4.29 8.12
C LYS A 150 -8.54 5.67 8.44
N SER A 151 -7.23 5.78 8.64
CA SER A 151 -6.54 7.05 8.91
C SER A 151 -6.04 7.77 7.66
N VAL A 152 -6.27 7.24 6.45
CA VAL A 152 -5.69 7.79 5.21
C VAL A 152 -6.06 9.24 4.94
N GLU A 153 -7.31 9.66 5.20
CA GLU A 153 -7.73 11.04 4.98
C GLU A 153 -7.03 12.01 5.93
N ALA A 154 -6.94 11.66 7.22
CA ALA A 154 -6.19 12.45 8.20
C ALA A 154 -4.70 12.56 7.82
N ILE A 155 -4.08 11.44 7.42
CA ILE A 155 -2.68 11.42 6.94
C ILE A 155 -2.52 12.32 5.70
N LYS A 156 -3.47 12.28 4.77
CA LYS A 156 -3.46 13.11 3.56
C LYS A 156 -3.59 14.59 3.90
N GLU A 157 -4.54 14.97 4.75
CA GLU A 157 -4.71 16.35 5.23
C GLU A 157 -3.43 16.87 5.89
N ASP A 158 -2.76 16.02 6.68
CA ASP A 158 -1.54 16.40 7.37
C ASP A 158 -0.32 16.55 6.46
N LYS A 159 -0.21 15.77 5.39
CA LYS A 159 1.03 15.67 4.61
C LYS A 159 0.94 16.30 3.23
N CYS A 160 -0.20 16.24 2.56
CA CYS A 160 -0.39 16.83 1.24
C CYS A 160 -0.83 18.30 1.36
N ARG A 161 0.14 19.23 1.36
CA ARG A 161 -0.11 20.67 1.63
C ARG A 161 0.21 21.60 0.46
N ASN A 162 0.63 21.10 -0.69
CA ASN A 162 1.02 21.92 -1.85
C ASN A 162 -0.16 22.50 -2.67
N GLY A 163 -1.41 22.38 -2.19
CA GLY A 163 -2.59 22.87 -2.90
C GLY A 163 -2.89 22.15 -4.22
N LYS A 164 -2.25 21.00 -4.47
CA LYS A 164 -2.51 20.14 -5.63
C LYS A 164 -3.37 18.95 -5.21
N PRO A 165 -4.15 18.36 -6.14
CA PRO A 165 -4.86 17.12 -5.85
C PRO A 165 -3.88 16.02 -5.42
N CYS A 166 -4.17 15.39 -4.28
CA CYS A 166 -3.53 14.18 -3.83
C CYS A 166 -4.54 13.04 -3.85
N ILE A 167 -4.09 11.86 -4.28
CA ILE A 167 -4.95 10.68 -4.27
C ILE A 167 -5.22 10.23 -2.83
N VAL A 168 -6.36 9.59 -2.62
CA VAL A 168 -6.66 8.83 -1.40
C VAL A 168 -6.37 7.38 -1.70
N CYS A 169 -5.32 6.82 -1.10
CA CYS A 169 -4.95 5.44 -1.37
C CYS A 169 -5.85 4.47 -0.60
N SER A 170 -6.57 3.60 -1.29
CA SER A 170 -7.45 2.59 -0.68
C SER A 170 -7.07 1.17 -1.13
N LEU A 171 -7.36 0.18 -0.30
CA LEU A 171 -7.21 -1.23 -0.69
C LEU A 171 -8.22 -1.64 -1.76
N GLU A 172 -9.42 -1.08 -1.73
CA GLU A 172 -10.46 -1.32 -2.74
C GLU A 172 -10.00 -0.89 -4.13
N ASP A 173 -9.33 0.26 -4.23
CA ASP A 173 -8.72 0.73 -5.47
C ASP A 173 -7.66 -0.25 -5.95
N TYR A 174 -6.78 -0.71 -5.07
CA TYR A 174 -5.78 -1.71 -5.42
C TYR A 174 -6.40 -3.02 -5.90
N ASP A 175 -7.44 -3.54 -5.23
CA ASP A 175 -8.10 -4.79 -5.59
C ASP A 175 -8.73 -4.76 -6.99
N ILE A 176 -9.23 -3.59 -7.40
CA ILE A 176 -9.73 -3.35 -8.76
C ILE A 176 -8.55 -3.16 -9.74
N LEU A 177 -7.59 -2.31 -9.39
CA LEU A 177 -6.53 -1.87 -10.29
C LEU A 177 -5.46 -2.95 -10.56
N LYS A 178 -5.23 -3.88 -9.62
CA LYS A 178 -4.25 -4.96 -9.78
C LYS A 178 -4.60 -5.88 -10.97
N GLU A 179 -5.88 -5.96 -11.31
CA GLU A 179 -6.40 -6.75 -12.43
C GLU A 179 -6.35 -6.01 -13.77
N CYS A 180 -6.18 -4.69 -13.75
CA CYS A 180 -6.09 -3.88 -14.96
C CYS A 180 -4.78 -4.12 -15.73
N GLN A 181 -4.81 -3.82 -17.03
CA GLN A 181 -3.63 -3.77 -17.89
C GLN A 181 -3.25 -2.33 -18.22
N THR A 182 -1.95 -2.07 -18.31
CA THR A 182 -1.40 -0.81 -18.80
C THR A 182 -0.95 -0.97 -20.26
N GLY A 183 -1.62 -0.28 -21.19
CA GLY A 183 -1.38 -0.46 -22.63
C GLY A 183 -1.77 -1.86 -23.14
N SER A 184 -1.25 -2.26 -24.31
CA SER A 184 -1.64 -3.50 -24.98
C SER A 184 -0.73 -4.67 -24.58
N GLY A 185 -1.29 -5.75 -24.03
CA GLY A 185 -0.61 -7.03 -23.81
C GLY A 185 -0.78 -7.62 -22.40
N GLN A 186 -0.88 -8.96 -22.32
CA GLN A 186 -1.13 -9.67 -21.06
C GLN A 186 -0.02 -9.46 -20.00
N LYS A 187 1.24 -9.29 -20.41
CA LYS A 187 2.39 -9.04 -19.50
C LYS A 187 2.40 -7.63 -18.86
N ASN A 188 1.38 -6.81 -19.12
CA ASN A 188 1.24 -5.46 -18.58
C ASN A 188 0.17 -5.35 -17.49
N LYS A 189 -0.30 -6.49 -16.98
CA LYS A 189 -1.15 -6.54 -15.80
C LYS A 189 -0.41 -5.91 -14.62
N VAL A 190 -1.10 -5.04 -13.87
CA VAL A 190 -0.53 -4.31 -12.74
C VAL A 190 0.09 -5.28 -11.72
N LYS A 191 -0.68 -6.30 -11.32
CA LYS A 191 -0.23 -7.32 -10.37
C LYS A 191 1.08 -7.98 -10.80
N ASP A 192 1.16 -8.45 -12.04
CA ASP A 192 2.35 -9.19 -12.53
C ASP A 192 3.60 -8.30 -12.55
N LYS A 193 3.45 -7.02 -12.91
CA LYS A 193 4.56 -6.05 -12.87
C LYS A 193 5.02 -5.77 -11.44
N LEU A 194 4.08 -5.61 -10.50
CA LEU A 194 4.41 -5.41 -9.08
C LEU A 194 5.07 -6.65 -8.50
N ASP A 195 4.50 -7.84 -8.69
CA ASP A 195 5.09 -9.11 -8.23
C ASP A 195 6.52 -9.29 -8.74
N SER A 196 6.78 -8.96 -10.01
CA SER A 196 8.13 -8.99 -10.58
C SER A 196 9.10 -8.03 -9.87
N LEU A 197 8.65 -6.85 -9.45
CA LEU A 197 9.48 -5.92 -8.69
C LEU A 197 9.71 -6.40 -7.26
N LEU A 198 8.65 -6.85 -6.58
CA LEU A 198 8.69 -7.29 -5.18
C LEU A 198 9.53 -8.56 -5.00
N THR A 199 9.50 -9.49 -5.97
CA THR A 199 10.25 -10.76 -5.91
C THR A 199 11.60 -10.71 -6.60
N GLY A 200 11.83 -9.70 -7.46
CA GLY A 200 13.06 -9.47 -8.20
C GLY A 200 13.83 -8.27 -7.66
N GLU A 201 13.73 -7.13 -8.36
CA GLU A 201 14.54 -5.92 -8.12
C GLU A 201 14.55 -5.45 -6.67
N LYS A 202 13.39 -5.49 -5.99
CA LYS A 202 13.17 -4.98 -4.64
C LYS A 202 13.04 -6.05 -3.57
N LYS A 203 13.44 -7.28 -3.87
CA LYS A 203 13.33 -8.43 -2.94
C LYS A 203 13.99 -8.17 -1.60
N ASN A 204 15.18 -7.57 -1.59
CA ASN A 204 15.94 -7.35 -0.37
C ASN A 204 15.28 -6.27 0.50
N GLU A 205 14.85 -5.16 -0.11
CA GLU A 205 14.10 -4.11 0.57
C GLU A 205 12.77 -4.65 1.13
N VAL A 206 12.01 -5.43 0.35
CA VAL A 206 10.78 -6.09 0.82
C VAL A 206 11.08 -7.00 2.02
N ASN A 207 12.15 -7.79 1.95
CA ASN A 207 12.54 -8.65 3.07
C ASN A 207 12.96 -7.85 4.30
N SER A 208 13.65 -6.72 4.14
CA SER A 208 14.00 -5.82 5.26
C SER A 208 12.75 -5.25 5.92
N THR A 209 11.89 -4.59 5.14
CA THR A 209 10.69 -3.93 5.65
C THR A 209 9.73 -4.92 6.32
N LEU A 210 9.57 -6.14 5.75
CA LEU A 210 8.66 -7.15 6.29
C LEU A 210 9.26 -8.02 7.42
N GLN A 211 10.51 -7.76 7.84
CA GLN A 211 11.07 -8.44 9.02
C GLN A 211 10.29 -8.15 10.29
N ALA A 212 9.76 -6.94 10.48
CA ALA A 212 8.98 -6.59 11.66
C ALA A 212 7.69 -7.45 11.81
N ILE A 213 7.08 -7.82 10.68
CA ILE A 213 5.93 -8.74 10.65
C ILE A 213 6.38 -10.18 10.88
N THR A 214 7.38 -10.66 10.12
CA THR A 214 7.79 -12.07 10.17
C THR A 214 8.52 -12.45 11.45
N LYS A 215 9.15 -11.50 12.15
CA LYS A 215 9.88 -11.72 13.40
C LYS A 215 9.10 -11.35 14.66
N THR A 216 7.86 -10.87 14.54
CA THR A 216 6.99 -10.65 15.71
C THR A 216 6.91 -11.90 16.59
N ASP A 217 6.79 -11.72 17.91
CA ASP A 217 6.78 -12.81 18.90
C ASP A 217 5.74 -13.90 18.60
N GLY A 218 4.61 -13.53 18.00
CA GLY A 218 3.61 -14.50 17.57
C GLY A 218 4.05 -15.42 16.42
N ASN A 219 5.07 -15.04 15.64
CA ASN A 219 5.64 -15.86 14.58
C ASN A 219 6.90 -16.63 15.04
N THR A 220 7.75 -16.03 15.87
CA THR A 220 9.06 -16.62 16.23
C THR A 220 9.24 -16.92 17.72
N GLY A 221 8.44 -16.32 18.58
CA GLY A 221 8.58 -16.38 20.04
C GLY A 221 8.01 -17.65 20.68
N SER A 222 7.65 -17.53 21.96
CA SER A 222 7.20 -18.63 22.82
C SER A 222 5.93 -19.32 22.31
N LEU A 223 5.65 -20.53 22.80
CA LEU A 223 4.38 -21.21 22.51
C LEU A 223 3.17 -20.36 22.91
N CYS A 224 3.22 -19.68 24.06
CA CYS A 224 2.16 -18.78 24.50
C CYS A 224 1.92 -17.63 23.52
N SER A 225 2.97 -16.98 23.03
CA SER A 225 2.89 -15.89 22.05
C SER A 225 2.29 -16.36 20.73
N ARG A 226 2.67 -17.55 20.27
CA ARG A 226 2.11 -18.16 19.05
C ARG A 226 0.63 -18.48 19.22
N LEU A 227 0.25 -19.04 20.38
CA LEU A 227 -1.15 -19.36 20.71
C LEU A 227 -2.04 -18.10 20.77
N GLN A 228 -1.53 -17.00 21.33
CA GLN A 228 -2.24 -15.71 21.33
C GLN A 228 -2.61 -15.26 19.91
N CYS A 229 -1.65 -15.33 18.97
CA CYS A 229 -1.89 -14.98 17.59
C CYS A 229 -2.82 -15.95 16.85
N LEU A 230 -2.66 -17.26 17.06
CA LEU A 230 -3.52 -18.28 16.45
C LEU A 230 -4.97 -18.16 16.91
N ALA A 231 -5.20 -17.89 18.20
CA ALA A 231 -6.53 -17.74 18.76
C ALA A 231 -7.31 -16.62 18.06
N SER A 232 -6.71 -15.43 17.93
CA SER A 232 -7.32 -14.31 17.20
C SER A 232 -7.54 -14.62 15.72
N LYS A 233 -6.59 -15.31 15.08
CA LYS A 233 -6.72 -15.69 13.66
C LYS A 233 -7.87 -16.67 13.42
N VAL A 234 -8.05 -17.65 14.30
CA VAL A 234 -9.20 -18.57 14.25
C VAL A 234 -10.50 -17.80 14.44
N GLN A 235 -10.56 -16.89 15.42
CA GLN A 235 -11.74 -16.07 15.67
C GLN A 235 -12.12 -15.21 14.43
N ALA A 236 -11.14 -14.58 13.78
CA ALA A 236 -11.35 -13.81 12.55
C ALA A 236 -11.93 -14.68 11.42
N LEU A 237 -11.39 -15.90 11.23
CA LEU A 237 -11.90 -16.85 10.24
C LEU A 237 -13.35 -17.26 10.53
N THR A 238 -13.69 -17.56 11.79
CA THR A 238 -15.06 -17.90 12.21
C THR A 238 -16.05 -16.75 12.05
N THR A 239 -15.59 -15.51 12.05
CA THR A 239 -16.45 -14.32 11.86
C THR A 239 -16.67 -14.04 10.36
N SER A 240 -15.70 -14.40 9.51
CA SER A 240 -15.80 -14.25 8.05
C SER A 240 -16.65 -15.33 7.36
N GLN A 241 -16.82 -16.48 8.02
CA GLN A 241 -17.74 -17.54 7.62
C GLN A 241 -18.98 -17.41 8.50
N GLY A 242 -20.06 -16.80 8.00
CA GLY A 242 -21.36 -16.80 8.71
C GLY A 242 -21.74 -18.23 9.15
N PRO A 243 -22.59 -18.39 10.18
CA PRO A 243 -22.74 -19.65 10.91
C PRO A 243 -23.04 -20.81 9.97
N SER A 244 -22.10 -21.76 9.86
CA SER A 244 -22.41 -23.09 9.33
C SER A 244 -23.41 -23.75 10.28
N SER A 245 -24.66 -23.76 9.87
CA SER A 245 -25.70 -24.61 10.44
C SER A 245 -25.33 -26.08 10.21
N ASN A 246 -24.55 -26.66 11.11
CA ASN A 246 -24.54 -28.11 11.29
C ASN A 246 -25.60 -28.45 12.33
N SER A 247 -26.83 -28.60 11.85
CA SER A 247 -27.89 -29.30 12.56
C SER A 247 -27.54 -30.78 12.60
N ALA A 248 -27.40 -31.35 13.79
CA ALA A 248 -27.56 -32.78 14.04
C ALA A 248 -29.01 -33.05 14.45
#